data_AF-A0A930ANI5-F1
#
_entry.id   AF-A0A930ANI5-F1
#
_cell.length_a   1.000
_cell.length_b   1.000
_cell.length_c   1.000
_cell.angle_alpha   90.00
_cell.angle_beta   90.00
_cell.angle_gamma   90.00
#
_symmetry.space_group_name_H-M   'P 1'
#
loop_
_entity.id
_entity.type
_entity.pdbx_description
1 polymer ?
#
loop_
_entity_poly.entity_id
_entity_poly.type
_entity_poly.pdbx_seq_one_letter_code
_entity_poly.pdbx_strand_id
1 'polypeptide(L)' 'MGELLGYSGYVENSDFYINPLGYDYAFQFLIDLAVGSGETVFYIGKAVSVGYDFELEDVVKVVWNGYEWVKGE' A
#
# COMPACT_ATOMS: atom_id res chain seq x y z
N MET A 1 12.58 -15.90 -6.30
CA MET A 1 12.25 -14.67 -5.55
C MET A 1 12.51 -13.54 -6.51
N GLY A 2 11.48 -12.75 -6.83
CA GLY A 2 11.62 -11.64 -7.78
C GLY A 2 12.50 -10.52 -7.23
N GLU A 3 12.78 -9.53 -8.06
CA GLU A 3 13.52 -8.33 -7.65
C GLU A 3 12.59 -7.41 -6.84
N LEU A 4 13.09 -6.86 -5.73
CA LEU A 4 12.35 -5.86 -4.96
C LEU A 4 12.30 -4.54 -5.73
N LEU A 5 11.11 -4.15 -6.19
CA LEU A 5 10.89 -2.91 -6.93
C LEU A 5 10.60 -1.72 -6.00
N GLY A 6 10.24 -2.00 -4.74
CA GLY A 6 9.91 -0.99 -3.74
C GLY A 6 8.71 -1.42 -2.92
N TYR A 7 7.87 -0.45 -2.57
CA TYR A 7 6.61 -0.66 -1.87
C TYR A 7 5.45 -0.19 -2.73
N SER A 8 4.38 -0.97 -2.70
CA SER A 8 3.12 -0.67 -3.35
C SER A 8 1.97 -1.01 -2.40
N GLY A 9 0.75 -0.74 -2.81
CA GLY A 9 -0.42 -0.90 -1.99
C GLY A 9 -1.70 -0.48 -2.70
N TYR A 10 -2.80 -0.60 -1.97
CA TYR A 10 -4.14 -0.28 -2.43
C TYR A 10 -5.03 0.08 -1.24
N VAL A 11 -6.13 0.77 -1.52
CA VAL A 11 -7.22 1.05 -0.57
C VAL A 11 -8.34 0.02 -0.79
N GLU A 12 -9.21 -0.21 0.21
CA GLU A 12 -10.20 -1.32 0.17
C GLU A 12 -11.09 -1.34 -1.08
N ASN A 13 -11.38 -0.18 -1.66
CA ASN A 13 -12.23 -0.03 -2.85
C ASN A 13 -11.43 0.29 -4.12
N SER A 14 -10.11 0.06 -4.13
CA SER A 14 -9.27 0.20 -5.32
C SER A 14 -9.02 -1.14 -5.99
N ASP A 15 -9.28 -1.21 -7.30
CA ASP A 15 -8.94 -2.35 -8.15
C ASP A 15 -7.46 -2.36 -8.59
N PHE A 16 -6.69 -1.30 -8.27
CA PHE A 16 -5.32 -1.14 -8.74
C PHE A 16 -4.33 -0.92 -7.61
N TYR A 17 -3.12 -1.43 -7.84
CA TYR A 17 -1.94 -1.10 -7.06
C TYR A 17 -1.37 0.25 -7.49
N ILE A 18 -0.86 1.00 -6.54
CA ILE A 18 -0.03 2.17 -6.86
C ILE A 18 1.28 1.69 -7.49
N ASN A 19 1.92 2.54 -8.30
CA ASN A 19 3.24 2.22 -8.82
C ASN A 19 4.23 2.00 -7.66
N PRO A 20 5.21 1.08 -7.75
CA PRO A 20 6.19 0.89 -6.69
C PRO A 20 6.99 2.18 -6.42
N LEU A 21 7.08 2.55 -5.15
CA LEU A 21 7.81 3.73 -4.65
C LEU A 21 8.68 3.35 -3.44
N GLY A 22 9.49 4.28 -2.96
CA GLY A 22 10.11 4.15 -1.63
C GLY A 22 9.05 4.10 -0.54
N TYR A 23 9.32 3.38 0.57
CA TYR A 23 8.34 3.13 1.64
C TYR A 23 7.61 4.40 2.11
N ASP A 24 8.34 5.45 2.48
CA ASP A 24 7.73 6.69 3.00
C ASP A 24 6.80 7.37 1.99
N TYR A 25 7.18 7.35 0.71
CA TYR A 25 6.37 7.91 -0.37
C TYR A 25 5.14 7.06 -0.67
N ALA A 26 5.29 5.73 -0.72
CA ALA A 26 4.16 4.80 -0.88
C ALA A 26 3.17 4.96 0.27
N PHE A 27 3.67 5.04 1.51
CA PHE A 27 2.85 5.18 2.70
C PHE A 27 2.08 6.50 2.71
N GLN A 28 2.75 7.63 2.45
CA GLN A 28 2.09 8.92 2.38
C GLN A 28 1.06 8.98 1.25
N PHE A 29 1.39 8.43 0.08
CA PHE A 29 0.46 8.38 -1.05
C PHE A 29 -0.78 7.56 -0.72
N LEU A 30 -0.64 6.43 -0.03
CA LEU A 30 -1.78 5.60 0.40
C LEU A 30 -2.64 6.29 1.46
N ILE A 31 -2.04 7.08 2.36
CA ILE A 31 -2.80 7.96 3.26
C ILE A 31 -3.61 8.97 2.46
N ASP A 32 -2.97 9.69 1.54
CA ASP A 32 -3.64 10.73 0.74
C ASP A 32 -4.76 10.12 -0.12
N LEU A 33 -4.53 8.92 -0.67
CA LEU A 33 -5.51 8.16 -1.44
C LEU A 33 -6.69 7.73 -0.55
N ALA A 34 -6.43 7.15 0.62
CA ALA A 34 -7.49 6.72 1.54
C ALA A 34 -8.33 7.91 2.02
N VAL A 35 -7.69 9.01 2.43
CA VAL A 35 -8.38 10.25 2.84
C VAL A 35 -9.18 10.84 1.68
N GLY A 36 -8.61 10.89 0.48
CA GLY A 36 -9.27 11.39 -0.72
C GLY A 36 -10.50 10.57 -1.13
N SER A 37 -10.46 9.26 -0.87
CA SER A 37 -11.56 8.32 -1.15
C SER A 37 -12.56 8.15 0.02
N GLY A 38 -12.30 8.78 1.17
CA GLY A 38 -13.13 8.61 2.39
C GLY A 38 -12.97 7.25 3.07
N GLU A 39 -11.87 6.54 2.79
CA GLU A 39 -11.55 5.24 3.34
C GLU A 39 -10.71 5.38 4.62
N THR A 40 -10.86 4.40 5.52
CA THR A 40 -10.14 4.36 6.81
C THR A 40 -9.16 3.20 6.88
N VAL A 41 -8.94 2.51 5.77
CA VAL A 41 -8.10 1.32 5.66
C VAL A 41 -7.35 1.37 4.34
N PHE A 42 -6.06 1.03 4.38
CA PHE A 42 -5.27 0.72 3.19
C PHE A 42 -4.31 -0.43 3.47
N TYR A 43 -3.73 -0.97 2.40
CA TYR A 43 -2.77 -2.07 2.45
C TYR A 43 -1.48 -1.63 1.78
N ILE A 44 -0.35 -1.95 2.39
CA ILE A 44 0.99 -1.68 1.85
C ILE A 44 1.86 -2.92 1.97
N GLY A 45 2.66 -3.23 0.97
CA GLY A 45 3.57 -4.37 0.97
C GLY A 45 4.75 -4.16 0.03
N LYS A 46 5.66 -5.13 0.01
CA LYS A 46 6.80 -5.15 -0.89
C LYS A 46 6.33 -5.50 -2.29
N ALA A 47 6.63 -4.65 -3.27
CA ALA A 47 6.40 -4.95 -4.67
C ALA A 47 7.58 -5.80 -5.19
N VAL A 48 7.30 -7.03 -5.58
CA VAL A 48 8.32 -8.00 -6.05
C VAL A 48 8.03 -8.33 -7.51
N SER A 49 9.04 -8.22 -8.36
CA SER A 49 8.86 -8.40 -9.82
C SER A 49 8.44 -9.83 -10.18
N VAL A 50 7.43 -9.94 -11.05
CA VAL A 50 6.90 -11.19 -11.59
C VAL A 50 6.67 -11.02 -13.10
N GLY A 51 7.65 -11.46 -13.89
CA GLY A 51 7.60 -11.30 -15.35
C GLY A 51 7.67 -9.83 -15.78
N TYR A 52 6.60 -9.32 -16.40
CA TYR A 52 6.46 -7.92 -16.81
C TYR A 52 5.64 -7.08 -15.81
N ASP A 53 5.26 -7.66 -14.68
CA ASP A 53 4.44 -7.04 -13.64
C ASP A 53 5.08 -7.25 -12.25
N PHE A 54 4.33 -7.00 -11.17
CA PHE A 54 4.74 -7.28 -9.80
C PHE A 54 3.60 -7.86 -8.97
N GLU A 55 3.98 -8.57 -7.91
CA GLU A 55 3.08 -9.02 -6.85
C GLU A 55 3.43 -8.32 -5.53
N LEU A 56 2.48 -8.29 -4.60
CA LEU A 56 2.66 -7.75 -3.26
C LEU A 56 2.99 -8.86 -2.26
N GLU A 57 4.15 -8.76 -1.62
CA GLU A 57 4.58 -9.61 -0.51
C GLU A 57 4.58 -8.83 0.81
N ASP A 58 4.58 -9.54 1.96
CA ASP A 58 4.61 -8.94 3.30
C ASP A 58 3.56 -7.84 3.53
N VAL A 59 2.35 -8.05 3.01
CA VAL A 59 1.27 -7.06 3.04
C VAL A 59 0.84 -6.76 4.48
N VAL A 60 0.80 -5.47 4.80
CA VAL A 60 0.36 -4.92 6.07
C VAL A 60 -0.91 -4.13 5.85
N LYS A 61 -1.94 -4.44 6.64
CA LYS A 61 -3.13 -3.61 6.78
C LYS A 61 -2.81 -2.40 7.66
N VAL A 62 -3.22 -1.22 7.24
CA VAL A 62 -3.09 0.03 8.00
C VAL A 62 -4.48 0.62 8.16
N VAL A 63 -4.83 1.02 9.38
CA VAL A 63 -6.16 1.47 9.76
C VAL A 63 -6.09 2.81 10.46
N TRP A 64 -7.02 3.70 10.15
CA TRP A 64 -7.23 4.95 10.87
C TRP A 64 -7.98 4.69 12.19
N ASN A 65 -7.36 5.00 13.33
CA ASN A 65 -7.97 4.80 14.64
C ASN A 65 -8.72 6.03 15.19
N GLY A 66 -8.81 7.12 14.42
CA GLY A 66 -9.35 8.41 14.86
C GLY A 66 -8.28 9.46 15.21
N TYR A 67 -7.03 9.05 15.39
CA TYR A 67 -5.90 9.93 15.76
C TYR A 67 -4.70 9.76 14.84
N GLU A 68 -4.37 8.52 14.48
CA GLU A 68 -3.23 8.19 13.63
C GLU A 68 -3.50 6.92 12.79
N TRP A 69 -2.66 6.72 11.77
CA TRP A 69 -2.65 5.51 10.96
C TRP A 69 -1.78 4.45 11.63
N VAL A 70 -2.41 3.37 12.10
CA VAL A 70 -1.73 2.28 12.81
C VAL A 70 -1.79 0.99 12.02
N LYS A 71 -0.84 0.09 12.28
CA LYS A 71 -0.92 -1.28 11.77
C LYS A 71 -2.19 -1.95 12.30
N GLY A 72 -3.04 -2.43 11.39
CA GLY A 72 -4.21 -3.24 11.70
C GLY A 72 -3.81 -4.68 12.05
N GLU A 73 -4.61 -5.31 12.90
CA GLU A 73 -4.58 -6.76 13.16
C GLU A 73 -5.28 -7.56 12.05
#